data_AF-A0A370F4E5-F1
#
_entry.id   AF-A0A370F4E5-F1
#
_cell.length_a   1.000
_cell.length_b   1.000
_cell.length_c   1.000
_cell.angle_alpha   90.00
_cell.angle_beta   90.00
_cell.angle_gamma   90.00
#
_symmetry.space_group_name_H-M   'P 1'
#
loop_
_entity.id
_entity.type
_entity.pdbx_description
1 polymer ?
#
loop_
_entity_poly.entity_id
_entity_poly.type
_entity_poly.pdbx_seq_one_letter_code
_entity_poly.pdbx_strand_id
1 'polypeptide(L)' 'MGVNQKTIAFDVIERREVPQPEIDRLARSTWQSLTAATRESCGPPRWVNSGPVAGADAYLVHRYEGTVAN' A
#
# COMPACT_ATOMS: atom_id res chain seq x y z
N MET A 1 -24.30 -7.86 -13.11
CA MET A 1 -23.73 -6.52 -13.32
C MET A 1 -22.33 -6.53 -12.73
N GLY A 2 -21.29 -6.40 -13.56
CA GLY A 2 -19.91 -6.45 -13.07
C GLY A 2 -19.55 -5.12 -12.42
N VAL A 3 -19.09 -5.14 -11.17
CA VAL A 3 -18.49 -3.96 -10.54
C VAL A 3 -17.21 -3.68 -11.30
N ASN A 4 -17.12 -2.53 -11.96
CA ASN A 4 -15.91 -2.11 -12.66
C ASN A 4 -14.89 -1.73 -11.58
N GLN A 5 -13.82 -2.51 -11.41
CA GLN A 5 -12.83 -2.32 -10.34
C GLN A 5 -11.52 -1.80 -10.92
N LYS A 6 -10.92 -0.81 -10.24
CA LYS A 6 -9.58 -0.30 -10.57
C LYS A 6 -8.58 -0.71 -9.50
N THR A 7 -7.35 -1.03 -9.91
CA THR A 7 -6.24 -1.33 -9.00
C THR A 7 -5.38 -0.10 -8.83
N ILE A 8 -5.07 0.24 -7.58
CA ILE A 8 -4.15 1.30 -7.19
C ILE A 8 -2.97 0.64 -6.48
N ALA A 9 -1.75 0.95 -6.93
CA ALA A 9 -0.53 0.55 -6.25
C ALA A 9 0.07 1.77 -5.52
N PHE A 10 0.66 1.53 -4.35
CA PHE A 10 1.41 2.53 -3.61
C PHE A 10 2.56 1.87 -2.83
N ASP A 11 3.58 2.66 -2.55
CA ASP A 11 4.82 2.19 -1.94
C ASP A 11 4.97 2.80 -0.54
N VAL A 12 5.33 1.97 0.45
CA VAL A 12 5.77 2.39 1.78
C VAL A 12 7.28 2.19 1.87
N ILE A 13 8.01 3.24 2.23
CA ILE A 13 9.48 3.23 2.30
C ILE A 13 9.92 3.34 3.75
N GLU A 14 10.79 2.44 4.19
CA GLU A 14 11.30 2.36 5.57
C GLU A 14 12.84 2.30 5.61
N ARG A 15 13.44 2.44 6.80
CA ARG A 15 14.89 2.59 7.05
C ARG A 15 15.60 1.31 7.58
N ARG A 16 15.27 0.12 7.08
CA ARG A 16 15.74 -1.21 7.56
C ARG A 16 15.69 -1.44 9.07
N GLU A 17 14.90 -0.66 9.77
CA GLU A 17 14.82 -0.59 11.23
C GLU A 17 13.37 -0.76 11.70
N VAL A 18 12.40 -0.70 10.77
CA VAL A 18 10.98 -0.75 11.09
C VAL A 18 10.46 -2.19 10.98
N PRO A 19 9.85 -2.75 12.04
CA PRO A 19 9.25 -4.07 11.98
C PRO A 19 8.09 -4.13 10.98
N GLN A 20 7.99 -5.24 10.23
CA GLN A 20 6.92 -5.46 9.23
C GLN A 20 5.49 -5.16 9.73
N PRO A 21 5.08 -5.50 10.97
CA PRO A 21 3.74 -5.18 11.45
C PRO A 21 3.42 -3.68 11.49
N GLU A 22 4.43 -2.83 11.70
CA GLU A 22 4.28 -1.38 11.71
C GLU A 22 4.13 -0.82 10.29
N ILE A 23 4.87 -1.39 9.34
CA ILE A 23 4.74 -1.10 7.90
C ILE A 23 3.34 -1.47 7.42
N ASP A 24 2.84 -2.66 7.78
CA ASP A 24 1.50 -3.10 7.41
C ASP A 24 0.41 -2.20 8.02
N ARG A 25 0.61 -1.73 9.26
CA ARG A 25 -0.29 -0.77 9.90
C ARG A 25 -0.30 0.56 9.14
N LEU A 26 0.87 1.08 8.76
CA LEU A 26 1.00 2.31 8.00
C LEU A 26 0.32 2.17 6.63
N ALA A 27 0.58 1.07 5.91
CA ALA A 27 -0.03 0.80 4.61
C ALA A 27 -1.56 0.78 4.68
N ARG A 28 -2.13 0.14 5.71
CA ARG A 28 -3.59 0.14 5.95
C ARG A 28 -4.14 1.54 6.24
N SER A 29 -3.45 2.32 7.08
CA SER A 29 -3.84 3.70 7.42
C SER A 29 -3.80 4.62 6.19
N THR A 30 -2.76 4.52 5.38
CA THR A 30 -2.63 5.25 4.12
C THR A 30 -3.73 4.87 3.15
N TRP A 31 -4.02 3.58 3.00
CA TRP A 31 -5.12 3.12 2.14
C TRP A 31 -6.49 3.61 2.60
N GLN A 32 -6.76 3.56 3.91
CA GLN A 32 -7.98 4.12 4.48
C GLN A 32 -8.09 5.61 4.18
N SER A 33 -6.99 6.36 4.29
CA SER A 33 -6.98 7.79 3.99
C SER A 33 -7.22 8.08 2.50
N LEU A 34 -6.58 7.33 1.60
CA LEU A 34 -6.74 7.46 0.15
C LEU A 34 -8.17 7.14 -0.30
N THR A 35 -8.80 6.15 0.31
CA THR A 35 -10.13 5.66 -0.08
C THR A 35 -11.28 6.27 0.75
N ALA A 36 -10.98 6.99 1.84
CA ALA A 36 -11.98 7.64 2.68
C ALA A 36 -12.82 8.65 1.90
N ALA A 37 -12.19 9.38 0.97
CA ALA A 37 -12.86 10.39 0.17
C ALA A 37 -13.88 9.79 -0.82
N THR A 38 -13.64 8.57 -1.32
CA THR A 38 -14.48 7.96 -2.36
C THR A 38 -15.43 6.88 -1.83
N ARG A 39 -15.19 6.32 -0.63
CA ARG A 39 -15.91 5.13 -0.10
C ARG A 39 -15.91 3.92 -1.04
N GLU A 40 -14.99 3.89 -2.00
CA GLU A 40 -14.95 2.87 -3.06
C GLU A 40 -14.02 1.71 -2.72
N SER A 41 -13.37 1.70 -1.56
CA SER A 41 -12.47 0.61 -1.16
C SER A 41 -13.19 -0.73 -1.19
N CYS A 42 -12.68 -1.66 -2.00
CA CYS A 42 -13.17 -3.03 -2.05
C CYS A 42 -12.55 -3.92 -0.95
N GLY A 43 -11.67 -3.37 -0.10
CA GLY A 43 -10.98 -4.10 0.96
C GLY A 43 -9.66 -3.43 1.38
N PRO A 44 -8.93 -4.03 2.35
CA PRO A 44 -7.60 -3.56 2.71
C PRO A 44 -6.59 -3.78 1.56
N PRO A 45 -5.48 -3.02 1.53
CA PRO A 45 -4.46 -3.23 0.53
C PRO A 45 -3.68 -4.53 0.85
N ARG A 46 -3.23 -5.23 -0.18
CA ARG A 46 -2.38 -6.42 -0.06
C ARG A 46 -0.93 -6.06 -0.31
N TRP A 47 -0.01 -6.70 0.40
CA TRP A 47 1.41 -6.64 0.09
C TRP A 47 1.71 -7.41 -1.20
N VAL A 48 2.59 -6.85 -2.03
CA VAL A 48 2.99 -7.44 -3.33
C VAL A 48 4.44 -7.91 -3.28
N ASN A 49 5.37 -7.00 -3.02
CA ASN A 49 6.79 -7.30 -2.91
C ASN A 49 7.52 -6.22 -2.11
N SER A 50 8.78 -6.52 -1.79
CA SER A 50 9.71 -5.58 -1.17
C SER A 50 11.05 -5.61 -1.87
N GLY A 51 11.79 -4.50 -1.83
CA GLY A 51 13.10 -4.40 -2.48
C GLY A 51 13.91 -3.19 -2.02
N PRO A 52 15.21 -3.14 -2.37
CA PRO A 52 16.05 -2.00 -2.05
C PRO A 52 15.62 -0.75 -2.82
N VAL A 53 15.83 0.42 -2.23
CA VAL A 53 15.66 1.71 -2.92
C VAL A 53 16.96 2.07 -3.64
N ALA A 54 16.90 2.30 -4.96
CA ALA A 54 18.07 2.63 -5.76
C ALA A 54 18.74 3.93 -5.27
N GLY A 55 20.04 3.87 -4.97
CA GLY A 55 20.79 5.02 -4.46
C GLY A 55 20.55 5.34 -2.98
N ALA A 56 19.82 4.49 -2.24
CA ALA A 56 19.51 4.69 -0.83
C ALA A 56 19.52 3.35 -0.08
N ASP A 57 20.72 2.78 0.11
CA ASP A 57 20.91 1.41 0.64
C ASP A 57 20.35 1.19 2.05
N ALA A 58 20.23 2.28 2.84
CA ALA A 58 19.62 2.25 4.15
C ALA A 58 18.09 2.07 4.11
N TYR A 59 17.47 2.06 2.93
CA TYR A 59 16.03 2.03 2.77
C TYR A 59 15.53 0.77 2.06
N LEU A 60 14.33 0.35 2.43
CA LEU A 60 13.57 -0.72 1.80
C LEU A 60 12.22 -0.17 1.35
N VAL A 61 11.78 -0.53 0.14
CA VAL A 61 10.44 -0.24 -0.37
C VAL A 61 9.56 -1.47 -0.22
N HIS A 62 8.31 -1.26 0.17
CA HIS A 62 7.25 -2.26 0.27
C HIS A 62 6.09 -1.82 -0.61
N ARG A 63 5.80 -2.57 -1.68
CA ARG A 63 4.70 -2.28 -2.58
C ARG A 63 3.42 -2.93 -2.08
N TYR A 64 2.37 -2.13 -2.05
CA TYR A 64 1.01 -2.56 -1.74
C TYR A 64 0.08 -2.24 -2.91
N GLU A 65 -0.95 -3.06 -3.06
CA GLU A 65 -2.01 -2.88 -4.04
C GLU A 65 -3.37 -2.95 -3.36
N GLY A 66 -4.28 -2.07 -3.73
CA GLY A 66 -5.68 -2.15 -3.32
C GLY A 66 -6.61 -1.94 -4.50
N THR A 67 -7.85 -2.41 -4.38
CA THR A 67 -8.88 -2.24 -5.39
C THR A 67 -9.93 -1.25 -4.93
N VAL A 68 -10.35 -0.37 -5.85
CA VAL A 68 -11.47 0.56 -5.66
C VAL A 68 -12.56 0.25 -6.68
N ALA A 69 -13.81 0.40 -6.27
CA ALA A 69 -14.95 0.47 -7.18
C ALA A 69 -14.83 1.73 -8.05
N ASN A 70 -15.33 1.65 -9.27
CA ASN A 70 -15.33 2.74 -10.24
C ASN A 70 -16.72 3.33 -10.45
#